data_AF-A0A7S3Q038-F1
#
_entry.id   AF-A0A7S3Q038-F1
#
_cell.length_a   1.000
_cell.length_b   1.000
_cell.length_c   1.000
_cell.angle_alpha   90.00
_cell.angle_beta   90.00
_cell.angle_gamma   90.00
#
_symmetry.space_group_name_H-M   'P 1'
#
loop_
_entity.id
_entity.type
_entity.pdbx_description
1 polymer ?
#
loop_
_entity_poly.entity_id
_entity_poly.type
_entity_poly.pdbx_seq_one_letter_code
_entity_poly.pdbx_strand_id
1 'polypeptide(L)'
;QLDAVPSFRMAVHPHIGTRSLDLVSERDKVGFETVLTSAKLMIQEKLSVGSISAHLADKYNLFNNSVKKQREDLLGQISSVESGKAATSQSSKCSHVVGHQAACCIKFGSNIQFRASTPEERESVPPPISKERGLVVREETCDALLALLTGLKGDTCKTLCLETARNEMKNAGDDNSLICDLTLLSFVRHCVEMGAVALH
;
A
#
# COMPACT_ATOMS: atom_id res chain seq x y z
N GLN A 1 -39.68 16.30 16.04
CA GLN A 1 -39.08 15.56 17.16
C GLN A 1 -38.15 14.53 16.56
N LEU A 2 -36.83 14.72 16.72
CA LEU A 2 -35.82 13.77 16.27
C LEU A 2 -35.65 12.73 17.39
N ASP A 3 -36.15 11.53 17.15
CA ASP A 3 -35.91 10.40 18.05
C ASP A 3 -34.40 10.15 18.14
N ALA A 4 -33.86 10.34 19.34
CA ALA A 4 -32.47 10.11 19.63
C ALA A 4 -32.18 8.61 19.46
N VAL A 5 -31.48 8.25 18.38
CA VAL A 5 -30.94 6.91 18.20
C VAL A 5 -29.99 6.63 19.37
N PRO A 6 -30.23 5.62 20.22
CA PRO A 6 -29.38 5.36 21.36
C PRO A 6 -27.96 5.02 20.88
N SER A 7 -26.99 5.84 21.29
CA SER A 7 -25.57 5.62 21.02
C SER A 7 -25.03 4.57 22.00
N PHE A 8 -24.74 3.38 21.50
CA PHE A 8 -24.15 2.28 22.27
C PHE A 8 -22.62 2.37 22.41
N ARG A 9 -22.05 3.59 22.47
CA ARG A 9 -20.60 3.78 22.71
C ARG A 9 -20.15 3.47 24.13
N MET A 10 -21.06 3.20 25.06
CA MET A 10 -20.70 2.66 26.36
C MET A 10 -20.63 1.13 26.29
N ALA A 11 -19.48 0.61 25.86
CA ALA A 11 -19.24 -0.83 25.79
C ALA A 11 -19.23 -1.50 27.18
N VAL A 12 -19.16 -0.74 28.28
CA VAL A 12 -19.10 -1.24 29.65
C VAL A 12 -19.71 -0.20 30.60
N HIS A 13 -20.65 -0.60 31.46
CA HIS A 13 -21.16 0.26 32.54
C HIS A 13 -20.00 0.63 33.48
N PRO A 14 -19.84 1.89 33.95
CA PRO A 14 -18.71 2.34 34.78
C PRO A 14 -18.55 1.63 36.14
N HIS A 15 -19.35 0.60 36.42
CA HIS A 15 -19.31 -0.21 37.63
C HIS A 15 -18.99 -1.69 37.35
N ILE A 16 -18.82 -2.09 36.08
CA ILE A 16 -18.31 -3.41 35.72
C ILE A 16 -16.80 -3.39 35.97
N GLY A 17 -16.35 -4.19 36.94
CA GLY A 17 -14.95 -4.33 37.34
C GLY A 17 -14.61 -3.81 38.75
N THR A 18 -15.53 -3.15 39.46
CA THR A 18 -15.25 -2.58 40.79
C THR A 18 -15.96 -3.26 41.96
N ARG A 19 -16.79 -4.29 41.72
CA ARG A 19 -17.41 -5.11 42.77
C ARG A 19 -17.48 -6.58 42.35
N SER A 20 -17.28 -7.49 43.32
CA SER A 20 -17.60 -8.92 43.15
C SER A 20 -19.05 -9.05 42.67
N LEU A 21 -19.30 -9.88 41.65
CA LEU A 21 -20.63 -10.09 41.05
C LEU A 21 -21.69 -10.53 42.07
N ASP A 22 -21.26 -11.03 43.23
CA ASP A 22 -22.10 -11.45 44.36
C ASP A 22 -22.78 -10.30 45.13
N LEU A 23 -22.36 -9.04 44.91
CA LEU A 23 -22.90 -7.85 45.59
C LEU A 23 -23.90 -7.05 44.74
N VAL A 24 -24.22 -7.53 43.54
CA VAL A 24 -25.18 -6.89 42.62
C VAL A 24 -26.58 -7.34 42.98
N SER A 25 -27.52 -6.40 43.13
CA SER A 25 -28.90 -6.74 43.48
C SER A 25 -29.56 -7.57 42.36
N GLU A 26 -30.43 -8.51 42.70
CA GLU A 26 -31.14 -9.34 41.71
C GLU A 26 -31.91 -8.49 40.69
N ARG A 27 -32.41 -7.32 41.10
CA ARG A 27 -33.09 -6.37 40.21
C ARG A 27 -32.13 -5.81 39.15
N ASP A 28 -30.90 -5.48 39.54
CA ASP A 28 -29.90 -4.96 38.61
C ASP A 28 -29.41 -6.04 37.65
N LYS A 29 -29.25 -7.29 38.12
CA LYS A 29 -28.92 -8.43 37.27
C LYS A 29 -29.95 -8.65 36.18
N VAL A 30 -31.24 -8.65 36.53
CA VAL A 30 -32.34 -8.75 35.57
C VAL A 30 -32.34 -7.56 34.59
N GLY A 31 -32.08 -6.35 35.08
CA GLY A 31 -31.92 -5.17 34.24
C GLY A 31 -30.78 -5.32 33.22
N PHE A 32 -29.62 -5.81 33.66
CA PHE A 32 -28.46 -6.07 32.80
C PHE A 32 -28.74 -7.18 31.78
N GLU A 33 -29.36 -8.28 32.16
CA GLU A 33 -29.74 -9.35 31.24
C GLU A 33 -30.73 -8.87 30.18
N THR A 34 -31.66 -8.00 30.55
CA THR A 34 -32.63 -7.42 29.61
C THR A 34 -31.93 -6.53 28.58
N VAL A 35 -31.01 -5.67 29.03
CA VAL A 35 -30.21 -4.81 28.14
C VAL A 35 -29.30 -5.64 27.23
N LEU A 36 -28.66 -6.69 27.76
CA LEU A 36 -27.79 -7.58 27.01
C LEU A 36 -28.57 -8.35 25.93
N THR A 37 -29.77 -8.83 26.28
CA THR A 37 -30.66 -9.55 25.36
C THR A 37 -31.14 -8.63 24.24
N SER A 38 -31.53 -7.40 24.56
CA SER A 38 -31.92 -6.38 23.58
C SER A 38 -30.77 -6.01 22.64
N ALA A 39 -29.55 -5.82 23.17
CA ALA A 39 -28.36 -5.57 22.37
C ALA A 39 -28.02 -6.75 21.45
N LYS A 40 -28.15 -7.99 21.93
CA LYS A 40 -27.91 -9.21 21.15
C LYS A 40 -28.90 -9.35 19.99
N LEU A 41 -30.19 -9.07 20.23
CA LEU A 41 -31.22 -9.09 19.19
C LEU A 41 -30.96 -8.02 18.11
N MET A 42 -30.60 -6.80 18.51
CA MET A 42 -30.22 -5.75 17.55
C MET A 42 -28.98 -6.11 16.73
N ILE A 43 -27.98 -6.73 17.35
CA ILE A 43 -26.78 -7.21 16.65
C ILE A 43 -27.15 -8.31 15.65
N GLN A 44 -28.01 -9.26 16.03
CA GLN A 44 -28.48 -10.32 15.13
C GLN A 44 -29.33 -9.80 13.97
N GLU A 45 -30.17 -8.80 14.21
CA GLU A 45 -30.98 -8.14 13.18
C GLU A 45 -30.09 -7.34 12.20
N LYS A 46 -29.03 -6.70 12.70
CA LYS A 46 -28.07 -5.95 11.88
C LYS A 46 -26.98 -6.81 11.23
N LEU A 47 -26.73 -8.03 11.71
CA LEU A 47 -25.82 -9.02 11.12
C LEU A 47 -26.61 -10.05 10.28
N SER A 48 -27.36 -9.59 9.29
CA SER A 48 -27.84 -10.48 8.24
C SER A 48 -26.71 -10.76 7.25
N VAL A 49 -26.74 -11.92 6.60
CA VAL A 49 -25.80 -12.23 5.51
C VAL A 49 -25.87 -11.15 4.41
N GLY A 50 -27.05 -10.57 4.18
CA GLY A 50 -27.25 -9.44 3.28
C GLY A 50 -26.53 -8.16 3.71
N SER A 51 -26.56 -7.80 5.00
CA SER A 51 -25.87 -6.60 5.50
C SER A 51 -24.35 -6.78 5.51
N ILE A 52 -23.86 -8.00 5.79
CA ILE A 52 -22.43 -8.32 5.68
C ILE A 52 -21.99 -8.23 4.20
N SER A 53 -22.77 -8.80 3.28
CA SER A 53 -22.47 -8.75 1.85
C SER A 53 -22.49 -7.31 1.31
N ALA A 54 -23.45 -6.49 1.73
CA ALA A 54 -23.53 -5.08 1.36
C ALA A 54 -22.33 -4.29 1.91
N HIS A 55 -21.96 -4.51 3.18
CA HIS A 55 -20.81 -3.85 3.79
C HIS A 55 -19.48 -4.23 3.13
N LEU A 56 -19.31 -5.51 2.76
CA LEU A 56 -18.15 -5.96 1.98
C LEU A 56 -18.15 -5.32 0.59
N ALA A 57 -19.28 -5.29 -0.11
CA ALA A 57 -19.39 -4.64 -1.42
C ALA A 57 -19.03 -3.15 -1.35
N ASP A 58 -19.50 -2.43 -0.33
CA ASP A 58 -19.14 -1.03 -0.10
C ASP A 58 -17.64 -0.86 0.16
N LYS A 59 -17.05 -1.74 0.97
CA LYS A 59 -15.61 -1.71 1.24
C LYS A 59 -14.78 -1.96 -0.02
N TYR A 60 -15.19 -2.93 -0.85
CA TYR A 60 -14.55 -3.20 -2.15
C TYR A 60 -14.72 -2.03 -3.11
N ASN A 61 -15.91 -1.42 -3.17
CA ASN A 61 -16.18 -0.26 -4.02
C ASN A 61 -15.32 0.95 -3.60
N LEU A 62 -15.20 1.22 -2.29
CA LEU A 62 -14.32 2.27 -1.78
C LEU A 62 -12.87 2.03 -2.14
N PHE A 63 -12.37 0.80 -1.97
CA PHE A 63 -11.01 0.44 -2.36
C PHE A 63 -10.79 0.60 -3.87
N ASN A 64 -11.70 0.07 -4.69
CA ASN A 64 -11.62 0.17 -6.15
C ASN A 64 -11.67 1.63 -6.62
N ASN A 65 -12.52 2.46 -6.01
CA ASN A 65 -12.59 3.89 -6.31
C ASN A 65 -11.30 4.62 -5.90
N SER A 66 -10.69 4.26 -4.77
CA SER A 66 -9.40 4.81 -4.33
C SER A 66 -8.28 4.45 -5.31
N VAL A 67 -8.21 3.18 -5.73
CA VAL A 67 -7.23 2.71 -6.74
C VAL A 67 -7.48 3.38 -8.08
N LYS A 68 -8.73 3.51 -8.50
CA LYS A 68 -9.10 4.19 -9.75
C LYS A 68 -8.66 5.66 -9.73
N LYS A 69 -8.90 6.38 -8.64
CA LYS A 69 -8.45 7.76 -8.46
C LYS A 69 -6.92 7.88 -8.51
N GLN A 70 -6.19 7.00 -7.82
CA GLN A 70 -4.72 6.97 -7.91
C GLN A 70 -4.23 6.72 -9.34
N ARG A 71 -4.91 5.85 -10.09
CA ARG A 71 -4.59 5.59 -11.50
C ARG A 71 -4.89 6.80 -12.39
N GLU A 72 -5.99 7.50 -12.15
CA GLU A 72 -6.34 8.75 -12.84
C GLU A 72 -5.34 9.87 -12.52
N ASP A 73 -4.90 10.01 -11.28
CA ASP A 73 -3.87 10.98 -10.89
C ASP A 73 -2.52 10.69 -11.58
N LEU A 74 -2.15 9.41 -11.71
CA LEU A 74 -0.95 9.01 -12.46
C LEU A 74 -1.09 9.29 -13.97
N LEU A 75 -2.27 9.05 -14.56
CA LEU A 75 -2.54 9.34 -15.97
C LEU A 75 -2.66 10.85 -16.27
N GLY A 76 -3.23 11.63 -15.36
CA GLY A 76 -3.29 13.09 -15.47
C GLY A 76 -1.90 13.74 -15.42
N GLN A 77 -0.99 13.17 -14.64
CA GLN A 77 0.42 13.56 -14.68
C GLN A 77 1.07 13.23 -16.03
N ILE A 78 0.64 12.15 -16.72
CA ILE A 78 1.15 11.76 -18.04
C ILE A 78 0.63 12.70 -19.13
N SER A 79 -0.66 13.04 -19.15
CA SER A 79 -1.23 13.93 -20.18
C SER A 79 -0.73 15.39 -20.07
N SER A 80 -0.42 15.84 -18.86
CA SER A 80 0.27 17.12 -18.64
C SER A 80 1.71 17.12 -19.17
N VAL A 81 2.35 15.94 -19.33
CA VAL A 81 3.69 15.79 -19.91
C VAL A 81 3.63 15.67 -21.43
N GLU A 82 2.60 15.04 -21.99
CA GLU A 82 2.43 14.92 -23.45
C GLU A 82 2.04 16.25 -24.14
N SER A 83 1.38 17.17 -23.41
CA SER A 83 1.17 18.55 -23.86
C SER A 83 2.44 19.40 -23.77
N GLY A 84 3.49 18.88 -23.12
CA GLY A 84 4.83 19.44 -22.98
C GLY A 84 5.85 18.77 -23.89
N LYS A 85 5.51 18.49 -25.15
CA LYS A 85 6.44 18.03 -26.22
C LYS A 85 7.59 19.00 -26.57
N ALA A 86 7.96 19.90 -25.65
CA ALA A 86 9.04 20.88 -25.81
C ALA A 86 9.99 20.94 -24.59
N ALA A 87 10.05 19.92 -23.73
CA ALA A 87 11.03 19.86 -22.64
C ALA A 87 11.86 18.58 -22.67
N THR A 88 12.39 18.25 -23.85
CA THR A 88 13.64 17.49 -23.92
C THR A 88 14.69 18.25 -23.11
N SER A 89 15.36 17.56 -22.18
CA SER A 89 16.56 18.06 -21.48
C SER A 89 16.34 18.90 -20.21
N GLN A 90 15.53 18.43 -19.25
CA GLN A 90 15.86 18.70 -17.85
C GLN A 90 15.81 17.38 -17.07
N SER A 91 16.97 16.70 -17.10
CA SER A 91 17.44 15.93 -15.94
C SER A 91 17.19 16.81 -14.72
N SER A 92 16.13 16.51 -13.97
CA SER A 92 16.07 16.88 -12.57
C SER A 92 17.24 16.11 -11.95
N LYS A 93 18.41 16.74 -11.89
CA LYS A 93 19.54 16.28 -11.09
C LYS A 93 19.05 16.23 -9.65
N CYS A 94 18.42 15.11 -9.28
CA CYS A 94 18.19 14.81 -7.89
C CYS A 94 19.58 14.68 -7.29
N SER A 95 19.92 15.55 -6.33
CA SER A 95 21.20 15.43 -5.62
C SER A 95 21.32 14.08 -4.90
N HIS A 96 20.19 13.40 -4.70
CA HIS A 96 20.08 12.09 -4.09
C HIS A 96 19.86 11.03 -5.16
N VAL A 97 20.72 10.02 -5.14
CA VAL A 97 20.66 8.84 -6.02
C VAL A 97 19.87 7.69 -5.39
N VAL A 98 19.66 7.73 -4.07
CA VAL A 98 18.94 6.73 -3.27
C VAL A 98 18.01 7.40 -2.25
N GLY A 99 17.07 6.63 -1.71
CA GLY A 99 16.14 7.07 -0.68
C GLY A 99 14.85 7.70 -1.22
N HIS A 100 13.99 8.12 -0.29
CA HIS A 100 12.64 8.60 -0.63
C HIS A 100 12.63 9.78 -1.61
N GLN A 101 13.59 10.71 -1.49
CA GLN A 101 13.70 11.86 -2.39
C GLN A 101 14.05 11.43 -3.82
N ALA A 102 15.01 10.52 -3.98
CA ALA A 102 15.35 9.95 -5.28
C ALA A 102 14.17 9.18 -5.90
N ALA A 103 13.47 8.38 -5.09
CA ALA A 103 12.30 7.63 -5.52
C ALA A 103 11.14 8.53 -5.99
N CYS A 104 10.98 9.73 -5.43
CA CYS A 104 9.98 10.69 -5.88
C CYS A 104 10.32 11.37 -7.21
N CYS A 105 11.58 11.33 -7.65
CA CYS A 105 11.99 11.85 -8.95
C CYS A 105 11.70 10.89 -10.11
N ILE A 106 11.40 9.62 -9.83
CA ILE A 106 11.08 8.59 -10.81
C ILE A 106 9.69 8.86 -11.39
N LYS A 107 9.63 9.23 -12.68
CA LYS A 107 8.38 9.50 -13.40
C LYS A 107 8.14 8.48 -14.51
N PHE A 108 6.87 8.14 -14.75
CA PHE A 108 6.48 7.29 -15.87
C PHE A 108 6.85 7.96 -17.20
N GLY A 109 7.43 7.20 -18.13
CA GLY A 109 7.89 7.71 -19.44
C GLY A 109 9.24 8.44 -19.43
N SER A 110 9.92 8.54 -18.27
CA SER A 110 11.30 9.04 -18.24
C SER A 110 12.30 7.91 -18.49
N ASN A 111 13.39 8.21 -19.20
CA ASN A 111 14.49 7.28 -19.49
C ASN A 111 15.36 7.11 -18.24
N ILE A 112 14.82 6.41 -17.25
CA ILE A 112 15.50 6.19 -15.97
C ILE A 112 16.47 5.04 -16.12
N GLN A 113 17.72 5.31 -15.78
CA GLN A 113 18.76 4.30 -15.64
C GLN A 113 18.99 4.04 -14.15
N PHE A 114 19.15 2.78 -13.79
CA PHE A 114 19.34 2.38 -12.40
C PHE A 114 20.38 1.26 -12.30
N ARG A 115 21.10 1.26 -11.18
CA ARG A 115 22.15 0.30 -10.85
C ARG A 115 22.04 -0.17 -9.41
N ALA A 116 22.78 -1.20 -9.03
CA ALA A 116 22.92 -1.53 -7.61
C ALA A 116 23.47 -0.34 -6.81
N SER A 117 22.92 -0.10 -5.63
CA SER A 117 23.42 0.91 -4.70
C SER A 117 24.81 0.54 -4.19
N THR A 118 25.72 1.51 -4.07
CA THR A 118 26.98 1.29 -3.33
C THR A 118 26.71 1.17 -1.82
N PRO A 119 27.63 0.59 -1.03
CA PRO A 119 27.45 0.53 0.43
C PRO A 119 27.33 1.93 1.06
N GLU A 120 28.07 2.92 0.57
CA GLU A 120 28.02 4.30 1.07
C GLU A 120 26.65 4.94 0.80
N GLU A 121 26.10 4.70 -0.39
CA GLU A 121 24.74 5.16 -0.74
C GLU A 121 23.70 4.51 0.17
N ARG A 122 23.82 3.20 0.42
CA ARG A 122 22.88 2.49 1.29
C ARG A 122 22.89 3.00 2.73
N GLU A 123 24.07 3.33 3.26
CA GLU A 123 24.22 3.92 4.61
C GLU A 123 23.68 5.36 4.70
N SER A 124 23.62 6.07 3.58
CA SER A 124 23.06 7.43 3.52
C SER A 124 21.52 7.46 3.63
N VAL A 125 20.85 6.31 3.47
CA VAL A 125 19.40 6.23 3.56
C VAL A 125 18.99 6.21 5.03
N PRO A 126 18.16 7.18 5.48
CA PRO A 126 17.74 7.23 6.87
C PRO A 126 16.95 5.97 7.26
N PRO A 127 17.10 5.50 8.51
CA PRO A 127 16.38 4.32 8.99
C PRO A 127 14.86 4.57 8.89
N PRO A 128 14.07 3.53 8.55
CA PRO A 128 12.64 3.69 8.30
C PRO A 128 11.90 4.18 9.55
N ILE A 129 11.17 5.30 9.43
CA ILE A 129 10.48 6.03 10.53
C ILE A 129 9.16 5.32 10.95
N SER A 130 9.04 4.00 10.74
CA SER A 130 7.86 3.14 10.98
C SER A 130 6.72 3.19 9.94
N LYS A 131 5.94 2.08 9.98
CA LYS A 131 5.01 1.48 9.02
C LYS A 131 5.66 0.68 7.90
N GLU A 132 5.44 -0.63 7.97
CA GLU A 132 5.60 -1.66 6.94
C GLU A 132 5.89 -1.09 5.55
N ARG A 133 7.17 -0.83 5.27
CA ARG A 133 7.62 -0.54 3.91
C ARG A 133 7.82 -1.87 3.21
N GLY A 134 7.05 -2.09 2.16
CA GLY A 134 7.18 -3.24 1.29
C GLY A 134 6.33 -3.05 0.05
N LEU A 135 6.84 -3.50 -1.08
CA LEU A 135 6.00 -3.65 -2.26
C LEU A 135 5.24 -4.97 -2.06
N VAL A 136 3.91 -4.89 -1.97
CA VAL A 136 3.08 -6.10 -2.02
C VAL A 136 3.01 -6.52 -3.47
N VAL A 137 3.77 -7.56 -3.78
CA VAL A 137 3.82 -8.17 -5.11
C VAL A 137 2.95 -9.43 -5.09
N ARG A 138 2.33 -9.76 -6.22
CA ARG A 138 1.67 -11.05 -6.37
C ARG A 138 2.71 -12.17 -6.34
N GLU A 139 2.33 -13.35 -5.86
CA GLU A 139 3.23 -14.48 -5.69
C GLU A 139 3.85 -14.89 -7.04
N GLU A 140 3.04 -14.86 -8.11
CA GLU A 140 3.44 -15.27 -9.46
C GLU A 140 4.49 -14.33 -10.10
N THR A 141 4.64 -13.10 -9.61
CA THR A 141 5.61 -12.12 -10.14
C THR A 141 6.77 -11.84 -9.18
N CYS A 142 6.74 -12.44 -7.98
CA CYS A 142 7.74 -12.22 -6.93
C CYS A 142 9.13 -12.74 -7.35
N ASP A 143 9.20 -14.00 -7.78
CA ASP A 143 10.47 -14.66 -8.12
C ASP A 143 11.19 -13.95 -9.27
N ALA A 144 10.44 -13.54 -10.29
CA ALA A 144 11.02 -12.82 -11.42
C ALA A 144 11.60 -11.46 -11.00
N LEU A 145 10.90 -10.69 -10.14
CA LEU A 145 11.39 -9.41 -9.65
C LEU A 145 12.59 -9.57 -8.69
N LEU A 146 12.60 -10.62 -7.87
CA LEU A 146 13.73 -10.95 -7.00
C LEU A 146 14.95 -11.43 -7.81
N ALA A 147 14.74 -12.19 -8.88
CA ALA A 147 15.79 -12.60 -9.81
C ALA A 147 16.44 -11.37 -10.47
N LEU A 148 15.63 -10.41 -10.93
CA LEU A 148 16.13 -9.14 -11.47
C LEU A 148 16.99 -8.38 -10.45
N LEU A 149 16.51 -8.25 -9.21
CA LEU A 149 17.25 -7.58 -8.13
C LEU A 149 18.56 -8.30 -7.79
N THR A 150 18.53 -9.63 -7.79
CA THR A 150 19.71 -10.47 -7.52
C THR A 150 20.74 -10.34 -8.64
N GLY A 151 20.30 -10.34 -9.89
CA GLY A 151 21.15 -10.08 -11.06
C GLY A 151 21.81 -8.69 -11.01
N LEU A 152 21.06 -7.66 -10.61
CA LEU A 152 21.60 -6.30 -10.41
C LEU A 152 22.63 -6.25 -9.28
N LYS A 153 22.39 -6.94 -8.16
CA LYS A 153 23.34 -6.98 -7.03
C LYS A 153 24.59 -7.80 -7.33
N GLY A 154 24.49 -8.80 -8.21
CA GLY A 154 25.62 -9.63 -8.63
C GLY A 154 26.61 -8.90 -9.52
N ASP A 155 26.17 -7.87 -10.25
CA ASP A 155 27.00 -7.07 -11.14
C ASP A 155 26.81 -5.57 -10.86
N THR A 156 27.68 -5.02 -10.01
CA THR A 156 27.63 -3.61 -9.58
C THR A 156 27.92 -2.61 -10.69
N CYS A 157 28.48 -3.06 -11.83
CA CYS A 157 28.72 -2.22 -13.00
C CYS A 157 27.53 -2.21 -13.98
N LYS A 158 26.56 -3.08 -13.77
CA LYS A 158 25.39 -3.22 -14.64
C LYS A 158 24.39 -2.09 -14.38
N THR A 159 24.21 -1.25 -15.40
CA THR A 159 23.18 -0.23 -15.43
C THR A 159 22.05 -0.71 -16.34
N LEU A 160 20.82 -0.71 -15.82
CA LEU A 160 19.63 -1.11 -16.56
C LEU A 160 18.68 0.08 -16.76
N CYS A 161 18.02 0.11 -17.91
CA CYS A 161 16.80 0.88 -18.10
C CYS A 161 15.57 -0.03 -17.99
N LEU A 162 14.37 0.56 -17.87
CA LEU A 162 13.12 -0.18 -17.73
C LEU A 162 12.87 -1.15 -18.91
N GLU A 163 13.21 -0.74 -20.14
CA GLU A 163 13.05 -1.59 -21.33
C GLU A 163 13.98 -2.80 -21.30
N THR A 164 15.25 -2.60 -20.94
CA THR A 164 16.23 -3.69 -20.83
C THR A 164 15.85 -4.65 -19.69
N ALA A 165 15.44 -4.12 -18.53
CA ALA A 165 14.97 -4.94 -17.41
C ALA A 165 13.77 -5.81 -17.81
N ARG A 166 12.82 -5.25 -18.57
CA ARG A 166 11.67 -6.01 -19.10
C ARG A 166 12.10 -7.12 -20.06
N ASN A 167 13.08 -6.85 -20.93
CA ASN A 167 13.60 -7.84 -21.86
C ASN A 167 14.34 -8.97 -21.13
N GLU A 168 15.11 -8.66 -20.09
CA GLU A 168 15.76 -9.68 -19.25
C GLU A 168 14.74 -10.58 -18.57
N MET A 169 13.63 -10.02 -18.08
CA MET A 169 12.56 -10.81 -17.46
C MET A 169 11.79 -11.66 -18.46
N LYS A 170 11.62 -11.21 -19.71
CA LYS A 170 10.99 -12.02 -20.77
C LYS A 170 11.86 -13.20 -21.20
N ASN A 171 13.18 -13.02 -21.18
CA ASN A 171 14.13 -14.07 -21.54
C ASN A 171 14.31 -15.13 -20.43
N ALA A 172 13.88 -14.84 -19.20
CA ALA A 172 14.02 -15.71 -18.03
C ALA A 172 13.04 -16.90 -18.00
N GLY A 173 12.13 -17.05 -18.99
CA GLY A 173 11.43 -18.31 -19.27
C GLY A 173 10.04 -18.48 -18.66
N ASP A 174 9.59 -17.58 -17.79
CA ASP A 174 8.22 -17.60 -17.28
C ASP A 174 7.29 -16.65 -18.05
N ASP A 175 6.01 -17.00 -18.09
CA ASP A 175 4.92 -16.29 -18.77
C ASP A 175 4.64 -14.94 -18.07
N ASN A 176 5.62 -14.04 -18.12
CA ASN A 176 5.69 -12.74 -17.42
C ASN A 176 4.77 -11.68 -18.05
N SER A 177 3.67 -12.11 -18.68
CA SER A 177 2.66 -11.25 -19.30
C SER A 177 2.05 -10.23 -18.31
N LEU A 178 2.10 -10.54 -17.01
CA LEU A 178 1.61 -9.70 -15.91
C LEU A 178 2.57 -8.56 -15.53
N ILE A 179 3.83 -8.62 -15.98
CA ILE A 179 4.85 -7.62 -15.63
C ILE A 179 4.86 -6.55 -16.71
N CYS A 180 4.14 -5.46 -16.42
CA CYS A 180 4.11 -4.27 -17.25
C CYS A 180 5.10 -3.21 -16.76
N ASP A 181 5.33 -2.18 -17.59
CA ASP A 181 6.27 -1.10 -17.28
C ASP A 181 5.89 -0.37 -15.98
N LEU A 182 4.60 -0.30 -15.65
CA LEU A 182 4.14 0.26 -14.39
C LEU A 182 4.56 -0.60 -13.18
N THR A 183 4.44 -1.92 -13.28
CA THR A 183 4.89 -2.86 -12.22
C THR A 183 6.39 -2.72 -11.98
N LEU A 184 7.17 -2.69 -13.06
CA LEU A 184 8.63 -2.50 -13.00
C LEU A 184 9.01 -1.15 -12.41
N LEU A 185 8.33 -0.08 -12.82
CA LEU A 185 8.61 1.26 -12.32
C LEU A 185 8.25 1.39 -10.83
N SER A 186 7.12 0.84 -10.40
CA SER A 186 6.75 0.75 -8.99
C SER A 186 7.78 -0.05 -8.18
N PHE A 187 8.28 -1.15 -8.75
CA PHE A 187 9.33 -1.96 -8.14
C PHE A 187 10.64 -1.20 -7.97
N VAL A 188 11.17 -0.64 -9.06
CA VAL A 188 12.41 0.16 -9.05
C VAL A 188 12.29 1.32 -8.07
N ARG A 189 11.14 2.02 -8.06
CA ARG A 189 10.87 3.11 -7.13
C ARG A 189 11.00 2.69 -5.67
N HIS A 190 10.41 1.54 -5.33
CA HIS A 190 10.51 0.98 -3.99
C HIS A 190 11.94 0.55 -3.65
N CYS A 191 12.65 -0.06 -4.59
CA CYS A 191 14.06 -0.44 -4.40
C CYS A 191 14.97 0.77 -4.18
N VAL A 192 14.73 1.89 -4.88
CA VAL A 192 15.44 3.15 -4.69
C VAL A 192 15.11 3.77 -3.34
N GLU A 193 13.84 3.78 -2.95
CA GLU A 193 13.40 4.30 -1.65
C GLU A 193 14.06 3.57 -0.47
N MET A 194 14.28 2.26 -0.62
CA MET A 194 14.93 1.39 0.37
C MET A 194 16.47 1.38 0.27
N GLY A 195 17.05 2.06 -0.71
CA GLY A 195 18.51 2.08 -0.91
C GLY A 195 19.10 0.76 -1.40
N ALA A 196 18.30 -0.10 -2.04
CA ALA A 196 18.80 -1.31 -2.69
C ALA A 196 19.34 -1.02 -4.11
N VAL A 197 18.77 -0.02 -4.76
CA VAL A 197 19.07 0.42 -6.13
C VAL A 197 19.32 1.93 -6.11
N ALA A 198 20.25 2.41 -6.93
CA ALA A 198 20.55 3.82 -7.11
C ALA A 198 20.18 4.27 -8.52
N LEU A 199 19.71 5.51 -8.63
CA LEU A 199 19.49 6.19 -9.91
C LEU A 199 20.82 6.64 -10.50
N HIS A 200 20.96 6.52 -11.82
CA HIS A 200 22.13 6.99 -12.56
C HIS A 200 21.84 8.27 -13.35
#